data_AF-A0A0D1ECD5-F1
#
_entry.id   AF-A0A0D1ECD5-F1
#
_cell.length_a   1.000
_cell.length_b   1.000
_cell.length_c   1.000
_cell.angle_alpha   90.00
_cell.angle_beta   90.00
_cell.angle_gamma   90.00
#
_symmetry.space_group_name_H-M   'P 1'
#
loop_
_entity.id
_entity.type
_entity.pdbx_description
1 polymer ?
#
loop_
_entity_poly.entity_id
_entity_poly.type
_entity_poly.pdbx_seq_one_letter_code
_entity_poly.pdbx_strand_id
1 'polypeptide(L)'
;MISSPRFSNLLSWAVGFASVFALALAAPSLQHKRSQIHIVSPAQLGAGSDPRRAGMNVSEAYQPISSFLVKKPTYQVFSNFDFQSIALALHQEYIELDLFNYALVKFSDADYDAAGLDADDRHLIRHMAQQEIGHAVALSNMLGPKAPKMCTYRYEFQTVPEFIDFSQRLTKWGESGVYGFLNQLDNRASAQILLQSITTEARQQMAFRQFEGLFPMPEWFETGVPQSWAWTLLSPWIKSCPQENQPLAWEIYPALNWSNQPDAIAAGKAAGGPSISNNVTALTEEGQENMFTWDSPGKTQGPYNQKTKTHTSGVPRFAAYVSQFNVTYASLYDVDTNARTAKARQPGGTVYAQGPTLVNSTIFVALTDSDTFYTPANLSLINYHVVAGPAIYQAG
;
A
#
# COMPACT_ATOMS: atom_id res chain seq x y z
N MET A 1 37.51 -55.82 -43.71
CA MET A 1 36.82 -57.01 -43.16
C MET A 1 35.37 -56.59 -42.97
N ILE A 2 34.46 -56.83 -43.93
CA ILE A 2 33.61 -58.03 -44.07
C ILE A 2 32.85 -58.23 -42.74
N SER A 3 31.53 -58.05 -42.59
CA SER A 3 30.42 -58.47 -43.45
C SER A 3 29.10 -57.81 -43.01
N SER A 4 28.17 -57.65 -43.95
CA SER A 4 26.72 -57.77 -43.67
C SER A 4 26.29 -59.22 -43.89
N PRO A 5 25.12 -59.63 -43.37
CA PRO A 5 24.08 -60.00 -44.33
C PRO A 5 22.65 -59.52 -43.97
N ARG A 6 21.86 -59.39 -45.03
CA ARG A 6 20.40 -59.23 -45.08
C ARG A 6 19.70 -60.59 -44.99
N PHE A 7 18.41 -60.61 -44.65
CA PHE A 7 17.26 -61.40 -45.18
C PHE A 7 16.13 -61.26 -44.14
N SER A 8 14.83 -61.15 -44.41
CA SER A 8 14.00 -61.26 -45.61
C SER A 8 12.58 -60.74 -45.28
N ASN A 9 11.87 -60.27 -46.30
CA ASN A 9 10.46 -59.88 -46.33
C ASN A 9 9.50 -60.92 -45.74
N LEU A 10 8.36 -60.45 -45.20
CA LEU A 10 7.04 -61.00 -45.47
C LEU A 10 5.98 -59.90 -45.35
N LEU A 11 5.38 -59.57 -46.48
CA LEU A 11 4.16 -58.78 -46.62
C LEU A 11 2.98 -59.71 -46.31
N SER A 12 2.10 -59.34 -45.39
CA SER A 12 0.74 -59.87 -45.35
C SER A 12 -0.24 -58.72 -45.08
N TRP A 13 -1.07 -58.46 -46.07
CA TRP A 13 -2.21 -57.56 -46.03
C TRP A 13 -3.25 -58.07 -45.04
N ALA A 14 -3.72 -57.18 -44.16
CA ALA A 14 -5.03 -57.31 -43.54
C ALA A 14 -5.66 -55.91 -43.46
N VAL A 15 -6.61 -55.68 -44.37
CA VAL A 15 -7.55 -54.56 -44.33
C VAL A 15 -8.54 -54.85 -43.21
N GLY A 16 -8.72 -53.91 -42.27
CA GLY A 16 -9.69 -54.11 -41.19
C GLY A 16 -9.92 -52.89 -40.30
N PHE A 17 -10.89 -52.08 -40.70
CA PHE A 17 -11.80 -51.29 -39.86
C PHE A 17 -11.25 -50.20 -38.92
N ALA A 18 -11.59 -48.97 -39.32
CA ALA A 18 -11.78 -47.75 -38.56
C ALA A 18 -12.00 -47.90 -37.05
N SER A 19 -11.27 -47.10 -36.27
CA SER A 19 -11.74 -46.42 -35.06
C SER A 19 -10.76 -45.29 -34.71
N VAL A 20 -11.03 -44.10 -35.22
CA VAL A 20 -10.40 -42.86 -34.76
C VAL A 20 -11.07 -42.51 -33.44
N PHE A 21 -10.37 -42.68 -32.32
CA PHE A 21 -10.69 -42.00 -31.07
C PHE A 21 -9.47 -41.20 -30.62
N ALA A 22 -9.30 -40.04 -31.25
CA ALA A 22 -8.60 -38.95 -30.61
C ALA A 22 -9.54 -38.43 -29.50
N LEU A 23 -9.27 -38.75 -28.24
CA LEU A 23 -9.83 -38.00 -27.13
C LEU A 23 -9.20 -36.60 -27.15
N ALA A 24 -9.78 -35.72 -27.97
CA ALA A 24 -9.69 -34.30 -27.73
C ALA A 24 -10.43 -34.03 -26.42
N LEU A 25 -9.68 -33.77 -25.35
CA LEU A 25 -10.19 -33.06 -24.18
C LEU A 25 -10.57 -31.66 -24.66
N ALA A 26 -11.78 -31.54 -25.20
CA ALA A 26 -12.41 -30.26 -25.44
C ALA A 26 -12.63 -29.62 -24.07
N ALA A 27 -11.81 -28.63 -23.74
CA ALA A 27 -12.16 -27.68 -22.69
C ALA A 27 -13.56 -27.16 -22.99
N PRO A 28 -14.47 -27.09 -22.00
CA PRO A 28 -15.79 -26.54 -22.25
C PRO A 28 -15.59 -25.08 -22.68
N SER A 29 -15.83 -24.82 -23.97
CA SER A 29 -15.97 -23.46 -24.45
C SER A 29 -17.27 -22.92 -23.85
N LEU A 30 -17.19 -22.42 -22.62
CA LEU A 30 -18.13 -21.43 -22.13
C LEU A 30 -17.97 -20.24 -23.08
N GLN A 31 -18.78 -20.23 -24.14
CA GLN A 31 -19.12 -19.01 -24.85
C GLN A 31 -19.81 -18.12 -23.82
N HIS A 32 -19.03 -17.39 -23.03
CA HIS A 32 -19.50 -16.18 -22.40
C HIS A 32 -19.92 -15.26 -23.55
N LYS A 33 -21.20 -15.33 -23.94
CA LYS A 33 -21.84 -14.19 -24.59
C LYS A 33 -21.53 -13.01 -23.69
N ARG A 34 -20.73 -12.09 -24.21
CA ARG A 34 -20.30 -10.87 -23.53
C ARG A 34 -21.55 -10.00 -23.35
N SER A 35 -22.41 -10.38 -22.42
CA SER A 35 -23.48 -9.53 -21.93
C SER A 35 -22.76 -8.36 -21.27
N GLN A 36 -22.71 -7.22 -21.96
CA GLN A 36 -22.32 -5.98 -21.34
C GLN A 36 -23.38 -5.69 -20.27
N ILE A 37 -23.13 -6.17 -19.06
CA ILE A 37 -23.80 -5.64 -17.89
C ILE A 37 -23.46 -4.16 -17.91
N HIS A 38 -24.49 -3.30 -17.93
CA HIS A 38 -24.28 -1.87 -17.77
C HIS A 38 -23.54 -1.66 -16.46
N ILE A 39 -22.23 -1.40 -16.54
CA ILE A 39 -21.38 -1.07 -15.39
C ILE A 39 -22.02 0.16 -14.76
N VAL A 40 -22.58 -0.02 -13.56
CA VAL A 40 -23.09 0.95 -12.57
C VAL A 40 -23.66 2.26 -13.16
N SER A 41 -24.92 2.58 -12.88
CA SER A 41 -25.46 3.92 -13.22
C SER A 41 -24.45 5.00 -12.77
N PRO A 42 -24.12 6.02 -13.59
CA PRO A 42 -23.06 6.99 -13.27
C PRO A 42 -23.22 7.52 -11.84
N ALA A 43 -22.44 6.98 -10.89
CA ALA A 43 -22.37 7.53 -9.56
C ALA A 43 -21.60 8.84 -9.73
N GLN A 44 -22.30 9.96 -9.56
CA GLN A 44 -21.71 11.28 -9.66
C GLN A 44 -20.66 11.43 -8.55
N LEU A 45 -19.40 11.14 -8.84
CA LEU A 45 -18.24 11.63 -8.07
C LEU A 45 -18.18 13.18 -8.00
N GLY A 46 -19.18 13.88 -8.55
CA GLY A 46 -19.39 15.32 -8.46
C GLY A 46 -20.52 15.77 -7.52
N ALA A 47 -21.08 14.91 -6.66
CA ALA A 47 -22.30 15.27 -5.89
C ALA A 47 -22.11 16.32 -4.77
N GLY A 48 -20.90 16.86 -4.55
CA GLY A 48 -20.65 17.82 -3.46
C GLY A 48 -20.22 19.23 -3.89
N SER A 49 -19.67 19.41 -5.10
CA SER A 49 -19.13 20.69 -5.54
C SER A 49 -19.79 21.14 -6.83
N ASP A 50 -20.32 22.36 -6.84
CA ASP A 50 -20.75 23.02 -8.07
C ASP A 50 -19.54 23.06 -9.02
N PRO A 51 -19.58 22.41 -10.20
CA PRO A 51 -18.44 22.40 -11.13
C PRO A 51 -18.03 23.81 -11.58
N ARG A 52 -18.92 24.82 -11.44
CA ARG A 52 -18.60 26.24 -11.67
C ARG A 52 -17.71 26.86 -10.58
N ARG A 53 -17.55 26.18 -9.43
CA ARG A 53 -16.68 26.54 -8.30
C ARG A 53 -15.51 25.59 -8.13
N ALA A 54 -15.47 24.47 -8.86
CA ALA A 54 -14.31 23.59 -8.91
C ALA A 54 -13.15 24.32 -9.63
N GLY A 55 -11.91 23.95 -9.32
CA GLY A 55 -10.72 24.46 -10.01
C GLY A 55 -10.72 24.02 -11.47
N MET A 56 -11.37 24.79 -12.35
CA MET A 56 -11.49 24.44 -13.75
C MET A 56 -10.14 24.57 -14.46
N ASN A 57 -9.81 23.55 -15.27
CA ASN A 57 -8.80 23.70 -16.31
C ASN A 57 -9.36 24.66 -17.37
N VAL A 58 -8.83 25.88 -17.43
CA VAL A 58 -9.25 26.97 -18.35
C VAL A 58 -8.77 26.78 -19.79
N SER A 59 -8.43 25.55 -20.21
CA SER A 59 -7.98 25.29 -21.58
C SER A 59 -9.16 25.19 -22.56
N GLU A 60 -9.37 26.22 -23.38
CA GLU A 60 -10.37 26.23 -24.47
C GLU A 60 -9.87 25.59 -25.78
N ALA A 61 -8.80 24.79 -25.74
CA ALA A 61 -8.15 24.26 -26.94
C ALA A 61 -8.69 22.89 -27.37
N TYR A 62 -8.80 22.70 -28.70
CA TYR A 62 -9.19 21.44 -29.34
C TYR A 62 -8.18 20.30 -29.13
N GLN A 63 -6.91 20.63 -28.87
CA GLN A 63 -5.86 19.67 -28.55
C GLN A 63 -5.59 19.70 -27.04
N PRO A 64 -5.28 18.56 -26.40
CA PRO A 64 -4.92 18.55 -24.98
C PRO A 64 -3.69 19.42 -24.76
N ILE A 65 -3.83 20.43 -23.90
CA ILE A 65 -2.75 21.30 -23.49
C ILE A 65 -2.40 20.97 -22.05
N SER A 66 -1.12 20.82 -21.73
CA SER A 66 -0.68 20.67 -20.35
C SER A 66 -1.20 21.84 -19.52
N SER A 67 -1.62 21.57 -18.28
CA SER A 67 -2.13 22.64 -17.44
C SER A 67 -1.13 23.80 -17.35
N PHE A 68 -1.61 25.02 -17.56
CA PHE A 68 -0.83 26.27 -17.55
C PHE A 68 0.15 26.50 -18.71
N LEU A 69 0.10 25.73 -19.81
CA LEU A 69 0.90 26.03 -21.02
C LEU A 69 2.44 26.11 -20.77
N VAL A 70 2.94 25.38 -19.77
CA VAL A 70 4.35 25.47 -19.35
C VAL A 70 5.26 24.86 -20.42
N LYS A 71 5.92 25.70 -21.22
CA LYS A 71 6.81 25.27 -22.32
C LYS A 71 8.16 24.72 -21.86
N LYS A 72 8.60 25.08 -20.66
CA LYS A 72 9.86 24.64 -20.05
C LYS A 72 9.58 24.27 -18.59
N PRO A 73 9.09 23.05 -18.31
CA PRO A 73 8.76 22.66 -16.96
C PRO A 73 10.01 22.59 -16.10
N THR A 74 9.86 22.96 -14.84
CA THR A 74 10.81 22.63 -13.77
C THR A 74 10.16 21.61 -12.87
N TYR A 75 10.96 20.67 -12.36
CA TYR A 75 10.52 19.63 -11.44
C TYR A 75 10.92 19.93 -9.99
N GLN A 76 11.48 21.11 -9.73
CA GLN A 76 11.80 21.57 -8.38
C GLN A 76 10.52 21.88 -7.59
N VAL A 77 10.55 21.66 -6.28
CA VAL A 77 9.45 22.05 -5.39
C VAL A 77 9.20 23.56 -5.42
N PHE A 78 7.92 23.99 -5.34
CA PHE A 78 7.55 25.42 -5.44
C PHE A 78 7.30 26.09 -4.09
N SER A 79 6.94 25.32 -3.08
CA SER A 79 6.57 25.85 -1.76
C SER A 79 7.21 25.05 -0.64
N ASN A 80 7.09 25.58 0.58
CA ASN A 80 7.48 24.83 1.77
C ASN A 80 6.59 23.57 1.95
N PHE A 81 5.33 23.61 1.53
CA PHE A 81 4.46 22.44 1.57
C PHE A 81 4.96 21.35 0.62
N ASP A 82 5.29 21.70 -0.63
CA ASP A 82 5.91 20.77 -1.59
C ASP A 82 7.22 20.21 -1.02
N PHE A 83 8.10 21.07 -0.52
CA PHE A 83 9.38 20.66 0.05
C PHE A 83 9.20 19.63 1.18
N GLN A 84 8.32 19.91 2.15
CA GLN A 84 8.11 19.04 3.31
C GLN A 84 7.43 17.72 2.93
N SER A 85 6.58 17.73 1.89
CA SER A 85 5.89 16.52 1.42
C SER A 85 6.84 15.61 0.63
N ILE A 86 7.65 16.19 -0.27
CA ILE A 86 8.67 15.45 -1.02
C ILE A 86 9.83 15.00 -0.11
N ALA A 87 10.18 15.77 0.92
CA ALA A 87 11.18 15.36 1.91
C ALA A 87 10.69 14.17 2.76
N LEU A 88 9.39 14.09 3.07
CA LEU A 88 8.79 12.91 3.70
C LEU A 88 8.87 11.70 2.77
N ALA A 89 8.49 11.86 1.50
CA ALA A 89 8.61 10.78 0.52
C ALA A 89 10.07 10.32 0.37
N LEU A 90 11.05 11.22 0.36
CA LEU A 90 12.47 10.83 0.30
C LEU A 90 12.93 10.02 1.52
N HIS A 91 12.35 10.27 2.71
CA HIS A 91 12.59 9.40 3.87
C HIS A 91 12.01 8.00 3.68
N GLN A 92 10.87 7.86 2.98
CA GLN A 92 10.30 6.57 2.58
C GLN A 92 11.24 5.82 1.62
N GLU A 93 11.68 6.48 0.53
CA GLU A 93 12.58 5.85 -0.45
C GLU A 93 13.85 5.29 0.21
N TYR A 94 14.42 6.04 1.15
CA TYR A 94 15.64 5.62 1.82
C TYR A 94 15.44 4.47 2.80
N ILE A 95 14.30 4.37 3.48
CA ILE A 95 14.04 3.23 4.37
C ILE A 95 13.74 1.97 3.57
N GLU A 96 13.04 2.08 2.43
CA GLU A 96 12.80 0.94 1.52
C GLU A 96 14.10 0.44 0.91
N LEU A 97 14.92 1.35 0.39
CA LEU A 97 16.25 1.03 -0.13
C LEU A 97 17.12 0.30 0.91
N ASP A 98 17.13 0.79 2.16
CA ASP A 98 17.86 0.15 3.25
C ASP A 98 17.28 -1.22 3.60
N LEU A 99 15.97 -1.28 3.82
CA LEU A 99 15.25 -2.48 4.25
C LEU A 99 15.48 -3.65 3.28
N PHE A 100 15.30 -3.42 1.98
CA PHE A 100 15.41 -4.47 0.98
C PHE A 100 16.85 -4.99 0.87
N ASN A 101 17.85 -4.10 0.91
CA ASN A 101 19.26 -4.51 0.94
C ASN A 101 19.64 -5.20 2.25
N TYR A 102 19.15 -4.70 3.38
CA TYR A 102 19.41 -5.25 4.71
C TYR A 102 18.92 -6.69 4.81
N ALA A 103 17.70 -6.98 4.37
CA ALA A 103 17.14 -8.33 4.42
C ALA A 103 17.84 -9.31 3.47
N LEU A 104 18.25 -8.85 2.28
CA LEU A 104 19.05 -9.65 1.33
C LEU A 104 20.43 -10.04 1.89
N VAL A 105 20.96 -9.27 2.85
CA VAL A 105 22.23 -9.57 3.54
C VAL A 105 22.02 -10.36 4.83
N LYS A 106 20.93 -10.08 5.57
CA LYS A 106 20.64 -10.69 6.88
C LYS A 106 20.34 -12.18 6.76
N PHE A 107 19.58 -12.57 5.74
CA PHE A 107 19.08 -13.95 5.57
C PHE A 107 19.88 -14.70 4.50
N SER A 108 20.11 -15.99 4.75
CA SER A 108 20.75 -16.88 3.78
C SER A 108 19.76 -17.34 2.71
N ASP A 109 20.27 -17.80 1.56
CA ASP A 109 19.41 -18.41 0.53
C ASP A 109 18.54 -19.54 1.09
N ALA A 110 19.06 -20.34 2.03
CA ALA A 110 18.30 -21.42 2.67
C ALA A 110 17.13 -20.91 3.54
N ASP A 111 17.26 -19.72 4.15
CA ASP A 111 16.17 -19.11 4.92
C ASP A 111 15.03 -18.66 4.00
N TYR A 112 15.36 -18.12 2.82
CA TYR A 112 14.38 -17.77 1.80
C TYR A 112 13.73 -19.01 1.19
N ASP A 113 14.51 -20.03 0.84
CA ASP A 113 13.99 -21.28 0.30
C ASP A 113 13.05 -21.97 1.32
N ALA A 114 13.36 -21.89 2.61
CA ALA A 114 12.49 -22.38 3.70
C ALA A 114 11.19 -21.57 3.86
N ALA A 115 11.18 -20.30 3.46
CA ALA A 115 9.99 -19.47 3.37
C ALA A 115 9.22 -19.65 2.06
N GLY A 116 9.72 -20.47 1.13
CA GLY A 116 9.12 -20.70 -0.18
C GLY A 116 9.45 -19.63 -1.22
N LEU A 117 10.49 -18.82 -1.00
CA LEU A 117 10.94 -17.78 -1.93
C LEU A 117 12.24 -18.21 -2.61
N ASP A 118 12.21 -18.35 -3.94
CA ASP A 118 13.33 -18.87 -4.71
C ASP A 118 14.32 -17.75 -5.15
N ALA A 119 15.27 -18.11 -6.03
CA ALA A 119 16.27 -17.17 -6.51
C ALA A 119 15.69 -16.03 -7.37
N ASP A 120 14.61 -16.27 -8.10
CA ASP A 120 13.93 -15.27 -8.92
C ASP A 120 13.14 -14.30 -8.03
N ASP A 121 12.52 -14.79 -6.94
CA ASP A 121 11.88 -13.94 -5.94
C ASP A 121 12.89 -13.01 -5.24
N ARG A 122 14.05 -13.56 -4.85
CA ARG A 122 15.17 -12.76 -4.30
C ARG A 122 15.71 -11.77 -5.33
N HIS A 123 15.69 -12.11 -6.62
CA HIS A 123 16.04 -11.18 -7.69
C HIS A 123 15.04 -10.03 -7.79
N LEU A 124 13.74 -10.30 -7.65
CA LEU A 124 12.72 -9.25 -7.63
C LEU A 124 12.92 -8.30 -6.45
N ILE A 125 13.20 -8.79 -5.22
CA ILE A 125 13.52 -7.94 -4.07
C ILE A 125 14.73 -7.04 -4.35
N ARG A 126 15.78 -7.59 -4.97
CA ARG A 126 16.95 -6.80 -5.39
C ARG A 126 16.60 -5.75 -6.44
N HIS A 127 15.70 -6.08 -7.37
CA HIS A 127 15.24 -5.15 -8.39
C HIS A 127 14.43 -4.00 -7.77
N MET A 128 13.54 -4.29 -6.81
CA MET A 128 12.81 -3.26 -6.07
C MET A 128 13.78 -2.31 -5.35
N ALA A 129 14.83 -2.84 -4.71
CA ALA A 129 15.89 -2.00 -4.12
C ALA A 129 16.58 -1.08 -5.15
N GLN A 130 16.76 -1.52 -6.41
CA GLN A 130 17.30 -0.66 -7.47
C GLN A 130 16.32 0.43 -7.92
N GLN A 131 15.02 0.16 -7.87
CA GLN A 131 13.98 1.14 -8.17
C GLN A 131 14.04 2.28 -7.14
N GLU A 132 14.24 1.98 -5.86
CA GLU A 132 14.36 3.01 -4.81
C GLU A 132 15.56 3.94 -5.00
N ILE A 133 16.64 3.48 -5.65
CA ILE A 133 17.74 4.37 -6.03
C ILE A 133 17.24 5.43 -7.02
N GLY A 134 16.48 5.01 -8.02
CA GLY A 134 15.90 5.91 -9.03
C GLY A 134 14.93 6.91 -8.41
N HIS A 135 14.05 6.44 -7.53
CA HIS A 135 13.11 7.29 -6.81
C HIS A 135 13.84 8.29 -5.91
N ALA A 136 14.77 7.83 -5.06
CA ALA A 136 15.55 8.69 -4.18
C ALA A 136 16.35 9.76 -4.96
N VAL A 137 16.92 9.41 -6.12
CA VAL A 137 17.61 10.37 -7.01
C VAL A 137 16.62 11.41 -7.55
N ALA A 138 15.45 10.98 -8.03
CA ALA A 138 14.44 11.89 -8.56
C ALA A 138 14.01 12.89 -7.48
N LEU A 139 13.62 12.42 -6.30
CA LEU A 139 13.14 13.26 -5.19
C LEU A 139 14.26 14.15 -4.63
N SER A 140 15.48 13.64 -4.51
CA SER A 140 16.66 14.45 -4.13
C SER A 140 16.89 15.60 -5.11
N ASN A 141 16.76 15.33 -6.42
CA ASN A 141 16.91 16.36 -7.44
C ASN A 141 15.81 17.43 -7.32
N MET A 142 14.56 17.07 -6.98
CA MET A 142 13.47 18.04 -6.78
C MET A 142 13.66 18.95 -5.56
N LEU A 143 14.33 18.45 -4.52
CA LEU A 143 14.61 19.15 -3.26
C LEU A 143 15.93 19.95 -3.29
N GLY A 144 16.82 19.61 -4.21
CA GLY A 144 18.11 20.26 -4.40
C GLY A 144 19.07 20.04 -3.21
N PRO A 145 19.98 21.01 -2.93
CA PRO A 145 21.02 20.84 -1.92
C PRO A 145 20.54 20.58 -0.49
N LYS A 146 19.26 20.88 -0.19
CA LYS A 146 18.63 20.69 1.12
C LYS A 146 17.91 19.35 1.25
N ALA A 147 17.95 18.49 0.24
CA ALA A 147 17.39 17.14 0.31
C ALA A 147 17.93 16.40 1.54
N PRO A 148 17.06 15.82 2.38
CA PRO A 148 17.47 14.91 3.45
C PRO A 148 18.45 13.85 2.93
N LYS A 149 19.39 13.46 3.78
CA LYS A 149 20.29 12.34 3.53
C LYS A 149 19.75 11.09 4.20
N MET A 150 20.16 9.93 3.67
CA MET A 150 19.78 8.62 4.20
C MET A 150 20.13 8.53 5.70
N CYS A 151 19.17 8.05 6.49
CA CYS A 151 19.34 7.84 7.91
C CYS A 151 19.85 6.42 8.19
N THR A 152 20.01 6.10 9.47
CA THR A 152 20.20 4.73 9.95
C THR A 152 18.89 4.21 10.52
N TYR A 153 18.60 2.94 10.29
CA TYR A 153 17.30 2.34 10.60
C TYR A 153 17.44 1.21 11.62
N ARG A 154 16.29 0.75 12.12
CA ARG A 154 16.18 -0.42 12.98
C ARG A 154 14.99 -1.25 12.51
N TYR A 155 15.15 -2.56 12.52
CA TYR A 155 14.11 -3.52 12.19
C TYR A 155 14.10 -4.64 13.22
N GLU A 156 12.92 -5.11 13.61
CA GLU A 156 12.76 -6.04 14.73
C GLU A 156 12.47 -7.48 14.29
N PHE A 157 12.30 -7.73 12.98
CA PHE A 157 12.08 -9.07 12.43
C PHE A 157 13.31 -9.99 12.55
N GLN A 158 13.04 -11.27 12.74
CA GLN A 158 14.01 -12.35 12.92
C GLN A 158 13.91 -13.44 11.85
N THR A 159 12.83 -13.49 11.08
CA THR A 159 12.60 -14.48 10.02
C THR A 159 12.25 -13.83 8.68
N VAL A 160 12.41 -14.56 7.57
CA VAL A 160 12.01 -14.08 6.24
C VAL A 160 10.51 -13.74 6.19
N PRO A 161 9.57 -14.57 6.71
CA PRO A 161 8.16 -14.20 6.74
C PRO A 161 7.86 -12.90 7.51
N GLU A 162 8.52 -12.67 8.64
CA GLU A 162 8.38 -11.40 9.38
C GLU A 162 8.95 -10.19 8.61
N PHE A 163 10.02 -10.39 7.84
CA PHE A 163 10.55 -9.37 6.93
C PHE A 163 9.56 -9.06 5.80
N ILE A 164 8.92 -10.08 5.22
CA ILE A 164 7.93 -9.91 4.15
C ILE A 164 6.69 -9.17 4.68
N ASP A 165 6.13 -9.59 5.83
CA ASP A 165 5.00 -8.88 6.47
C ASP A 165 5.38 -7.42 6.80
N PHE A 166 6.59 -7.18 7.32
CA PHE A 166 7.04 -5.82 7.58
C PHE A 166 7.13 -4.98 6.29
N SER A 167 7.68 -5.55 5.21
CA SER A 167 7.82 -4.88 3.91
C SER A 167 6.47 -4.58 3.28
N GLN A 168 5.52 -5.51 3.40
CA GLN A 168 4.14 -5.37 2.96
C GLN A 168 3.45 -4.17 3.63
N ARG A 169 3.62 -4.02 4.94
CA ARG A 169 3.08 -2.86 5.67
C ARG A 169 3.82 -1.58 5.32
N LEU A 170 5.15 -1.65 5.22
CA LEU A 170 6.01 -0.49 5.03
C LEU A 170 5.76 0.20 3.70
N THR A 171 5.69 -0.60 2.64
CA THR A 171 5.32 -0.11 1.31
C THR A 171 3.88 0.41 1.29
N LYS A 172 2.95 -0.14 2.10
CA LYS A 172 1.58 0.38 2.18
C LYS A 172 1.50 1.80 2.74
N TRP A 173 2.18 2.12 3.84
CA TRP A 173 2.15 3.48 4.36
C TRP A 173 2.97 4.46 3.53
N GLY A 174 4.00 3.97 2.82
CA GLY A 174 4.73 4.73 1.82
C GLY A 174 3.83 5.21 0.69
N GLU A 175 3.21 4.25 0.00
CA GLU A 175 2.32 4.54 -1.12
C GLU A 175 1.15 5.45 -0.71
N SER A 176 0.51 5.10 0.42
CA SER A 176 -0.68 5.79 0.88
C SER A 176 -0.36 7.20 1.33
N GLY A 177 0.82 7.41 1.92
CA GLY A 177 1.31 8.73 2.31
C GLY A 177 1.38 9.68 1.11
N VAL A 178 1.98 9.23 0.01
CA VAL A 178 2.10 10.02 -1.22
C VAL A 178 0.75 10.25 -1.89
N TYR A 179 -0.07 9.20 -2.04
CA TYR A 179 -1.42 9.35 -2.63
C TYR A 179 -2.27 10.38 -1.89
N GLY A 180 -2.09 10.52 -0.56
CA GLY A 180 -2.84 11.47 0.25
C GLY A 180 -2.52 12.94 0.00
N PHE A 181 -1.32 13.29 -0.47
CA PHE A 181 -0.92 14.68 -0.72
C PHE A 181 -0.63 15.02 -2.18
N LEU A 182 -0.58 14.02 -3.07
CA LEU A 182 -0.17 14.20 -4.46
C LEU A 182 -0.96 15.31 -5.18
N ASN A 183 -2.27 15.35 -4.94
CA ASN A 183 -3.18 16.36 -5.51
C ASN A 183 -3.08 17.74 -4.84
N GLN A 184 -2.35 17.86 -3.74
CA GLN A 184 -2.15 19.10 -2.97
C GLN A 184 -0.83 19.80 -3.33
N LEU A 185 0.06 19.16 -4.12
CA LEU A 185 1.31 19.76 -4.55
C LEU A 185 1.09 20.96 -5.49
N ASP A 186 1.83 22.03 -5.25
CA ASP A 186 1.78 23.25 -6.05
C ASP A 186 2.43 23.01 -7.42
N ASN A 187 3.56 22.27 -7.48
CA ASN A 187 4.19 21.90 -8.73
C ASN A 187 3.63 20.59 -9.31
N ARG A 188 2.72 20.72 -10.28
CA ARG A 188 2.14 19.58 -11.02
C ARG A 188 3.18 18.75 -11.80
N ALA A 189 4.30 19.32 -12.20
CA ALA A 189 5.36 18.57 -12.88
C ALA A 189 6.09 17.63 -11.91
N SER A 190 6.38 18.10 -10.68
CA SER A 190 6.91 17.26 -9.60
C SER A 190 5.90 16.17 -9.22
N ALA A 191 4.63 16.53 -9.06
CA ALA A 191 3.55 15.58 -8.79
C ALA A 191 3.45 14.49 -9.87
N GLN A 192 3.64 14.83 -11.15
CA GLN A 192 3.60 13.85 -12.23
C GLN A 192 4.75 12.84 -12.18
N ILE A 193 5.95 13.25 -11.79
CA ILE A 193 7.09 12.33 -11.62
C ILE A 193 6.87 11.47 -10.37
N LEU A 194 6.41 12.07 -9.26
CA LEU A 194 6.08 11.34 -8.04
C LEU A 194 4.95 10.32 -8.27
N LEU A 195 3.97 10.63 -9.12
CA LEU A 195 2.94 9.67 -9.53
C LEU A 195 3.52 8.45 -10.25
N GLN A 196 4.59 8.62 -11.03
CA GLN A 196 5.23 7.52 -11.75
C GLN A 196 6.04 6.61 -10.80
N SER A 197 6.68 7.17 -9.76
CA SER A 197 7.35 6.36 -8.74
C SER A 197 6.35 5.64 -7.85
N ILE A 198 5.34 6.35 -7.35
CA ILE A 198 4.39 5.77 -6.38
C ILE A 198 3.53 4.64 -6.96
N THR A 199 3.23 4.71 -8.25
CA THR A 199 2.54 3.61 -8.95
C THR A 199 3.42 2.37 -9.15
N THR A 200 4.75 2.53 -9.02
CA THR A 200 5.70 1.42 -8.92
C THR A 200 5.73 0.86 -7.50
N GLU A 201 5.76 1.70 -6.46
CA GLU A 201 5.66 1.27 -5.05
C GLU A 201 4.40 0.45 -4.78
N ALA A 202 3.25 0.83 -5.35
CA ALA A 202 2.03 0.02 -5.27
C ALA A 202 2.20 -1.42 -5.79
N ARG A 203 3.03 -1.60 -6.82
CA ARG A 203 3.36 -2.94 -7.35
C ARG A 203 4.32 -3.69 -6.46
N GLN A 204 5.22 -2.99 -5.77
CA GLN A 204 6.09 -3.60 -4.78
C GLN A 204 5.28 -4.10 -3.58
N GLN A 205 4.34 -3.29 -3.10
CA GLN A 205 3.40 -3.69 -2.05
C GLN A 205 2.62 -4.94 -2.47
N MET A 206 2.07 -4.94 -3.70
CA MET A 206 1.41 -6.11 -4.29
C MET A 206 2.34 -7.34 -4.30
N ALA A 207 3.61 -7.18 -4.69
CA ALA A 207 4.58 -8.28 -4.71
C ALA A 207 4.86 -8.82 -3.31
N PHE A 208 4.99 -7.97 -2.29
CA PHE A 208 5.14 -8.42 -0.90
C PHE A 208 3.91 -9.16 -0.40
N ARG A 209 2.69 -8.76 -0.79
CA ARG A 209 1.48 -9.55 -0.52
C ARG A 209 1.54 -10.94 -1.16
N GLN A 210 2.02 -11.04 -2.40
CA GLN A 210 2.21 -12.32 -3.10
C GLN A 210 3.24 -13.20 -2.39
N PHE A 211 4.36 -12.62 -1.95
CA PHE A 211 5.38 -13.31 -1.16
C PHE A 211 4.87 -13.76 0.20
N GLU A 212 3.93 -13.04 0.80
CA GLU A 212 3.32 -13.43 2.06
C GLU A 212 2.28 -14.55 1.90
N GLY A 213 1.78 -14.77 0.68
CA GLY A 213 0.68 -15.70 0.40
C GLY A 213 -0.71 -15.08 0.58
N LEU A 214 -0.82 -13.76 0.49
CA LEU A 214 -2.08 -13.01 0.51
C LEU A 214 -2.58 -12.72 -0.92
N PHE A 215 -3.85 -12.34 -1.09
CA PHE A 215 -4.34 -11.95 -2.41
C PHE A 215 -3.67 -10.64 -2.88
N PRO A 216 -3.15 -10.55 -4.12
CA PRO A 216 -2.32 -9.42 -4.55
C PRO A 216 -3.03 -8.06 -4.58
N MET A 217 -4.31 -8.00 -4.98
CA MET A 217 -5.04 -6.75 -5.23
C MET A 217 -6.50 -6.86 -4.73
N PRO A 218 -6.75 -6.86 -3.42
CA PRO A 218 -8.08 -7.11 -2.86
C PRO A 218 -9.00 -5.88 -2.88
N GLU A 219 -8.46 -4.70 -3.21
CA GLU A 219 -9.17 -3.42 -3.30
C GLU A 219 -9.29 -2.91 -4.74
N TRP A 220 -10.21 -1.97 -4.98
CA TRP A 220 -10.39 -1.37 -6.31
C TRP A 220 -9.65 -0.04 -6.48
N PHE A 221 -9.32 0.63 -5.38
CA PHE A 221 -8.70 1.96 -5.39
C PHE A 221 -7.69 2.09 -4.25
N GLU A 222 -6.54 2.68 -4.52
CA GLU A 222 -5.54 2.91 -3.48
C GLU A 222 -5.96 4.00 -2.50
N THR A 223 -5.65 3.77 -1.23
CA THR A 223 -5.99 4.66 -0.13
C THR A 223 -4.92 5.74 0.02
N GLY A 224 -5.32 7.01 0.11
CA GLY A 224 -4.42 8.10 0.52
C GLY A 224 -4.53 8.39 2.02
N VAL A 225 -3.44 8.72 2.70
CA VAL A 225 -3.42 9.20 4.09
C VAL A 225 -2.61 10.50 4.26
N PRO A 226 -2.90 11.34 5.26
CA PRO A 226 -2.17 12.59 5.47
C PRO A 226 -0.67 12.36 5.76
N GLN A 227 0.18 13.35 5.44
CA GLN A 227 1.62 13.30 5.69
C GLN A 227 1.96 13.01 7.16
N SER A 228 1.21 13.61 8.10
CA SER A 228 1.38 13.34 9.53
C SER A 228 1.11 11.88 9.90
N TRP A 229 0.23 11.18 9.19
CA TRP A 229 -0.05 9.77 9.40
C TRP A 229 1.11 8.91 8.91
N ALA A 230 1.55 9.13 7.67
CA ALA A 230 2.72 8.44 7.12
C ALA A 230 3.98 8.67 7.97
N TRP A 231 4.23 9.92 8.42
CA TRP A 231 5.35 10.21 9.29
C TRP A 231 5.23 9.59 10.69
N THR A 232 4.01 9.50 11.25
CA THR A 232 3.76 8.80 12.51
C THR A 232 4.13 7.32 12.41
N LEU A 233 3.87 6.68 11.26
CA LEU A 233 4.18 5.26 11.02
C LEU A 233 5.65 5.00 10.68
N LEU A 234 6.29 5.90 9.92
CA LEU A 234 7.67 5.74 9.45
C LEU A 234 8.69 6.09 10.53
N SER A 235 8.50 7.22 11.23
CA SER A 235 9.52 7.76 12.14
C SER A 235 10.00 6.81 13.26
N PRO A 236 9.18 5.90 13.83
CA PRO A 236 9.66 4.91 14.81
C PRO A 236 10.79 4.01 14.29
N TRP A 237 10.92 3.82 12.98
CA TRP A 237 11.90 2.90 12.39
C TRP A 237 13.24 3.57 12.08
N ILE A 238 13.34 4.89 12.25
CA ILE A 238 14.59 5.64 12.09
C ILE A 238 15.32 5.72 13.44
N LYS A 239 16.55 5.22 13.49
CA LYS A 239 17.41 5.26 14.67
C LYS A 239 18.08 6.63 14.85
N SER A 240 18.69 7.14 13.79
CA SER A 240 19.33 8.47 13.76
C SER A 240 19.58 8.92 12.32
N CYS A 241 19.57 10.23 12.09
CA CYS A 241 19.87 10.85 10.81
C CYS A 241 21.15 11.71 10.86
N PRO A 242 21.79 11.99 9.71
CA PRO A 242 22.86 12.97 9.63
C PRO A 242 22.45 14.34 10.19
N GLN A 243 23.36 15.05 10.84
CA GLN A 243 23.06 16.28 11.58
C GLN A 243 22.59 17.43 10.67
N GLU A 244 22.97 17.39 9.39
CA GLU A 244 22.52 18.33 8.37
C GLU A 244 21.04 18.19 8.00
N ASN A 245 20.43 17.02 8.26
CA ASN A 245 19.02 16.79 7.96
C ASN A 245 18.13 17.68 8.83
N GLN A 246 17.18 18.34 8.18
CA GLN A 246 16.21 19.18 8.87
C GLN A 246 15.00 18.35 9.31
N PRO A 247 14.41 18.64 10.49
CA PRO A 247 13.17 18.02 10.90
C PRO A 247 12.04 18.27 9.90
N LEU A 248 11.19 17.26 9.69
CA LEU A 248 9.97 17.41 8.92
C LEU A 248 8.93 18.24 9.71
N ALA A 249 8.09 18.99 8.98
CA ALA A 249 7.06 19.85 9.56
C ALA A 249 5.85 19.06 10.12
N TRP A 250 5.78 17.76 9.86
CA TRP A 250 4.62 16.94 10.17
C TRP A 250 4.57 16.55 11.64
N GLU A 251 3.46 16.83 12.29
CA GLU A 251 3.21 16.34 13.64
C GLU A 251 3.06 14.82 13.65
N ILE A 252 3.37 14.22 14.81
CA ILE A 252 3.19 12.81 15.07
C ILE A 252 2.16 12.60 16.18
N TYR A 253 1.45 11.49 16.11
CA TYR A 253 0.33 11.19 16.99
C TYR A 253 0.65 10.02 17.95
N PRO A 254 -0.07 9.90 19.07
CA PRO A 254 0.11 8.77 19.99
C PRO A 254 -0.13 7.44 19.28
N ALA A 255 0.69 6.43 19.58
CA ALA A 255 0.55 5.12 18.97
C ALA A 255 -0.81 4.50 19.33
N LEU A 256 -1.42 3.87 18.32
CA LEU A 256 -2.59 3.03 18.46
C LEU A 256 -2.16 1.58 18.21
N ASN A 257 -2.54 0.68 19.11
CA ASN A 257 -2.29 -0.74 18.98
C ASN A 257 -3.62 -1.49 18.89
N TRP A 258 -3.75 -2.33 17.86
CA TRP A 258 -4.87 -3.23 17.67
C TRP A 258 -4.49 -4.60 18.25
N SER A 259 -4.99 -4.91 19.44
CA SER A 259 -4.48 -6.02 20.25
C SER A 259 -4.87 -7.40 19.72
N ASN A 260 -5.86 -7.49 18.83
CA ASN A 260 -6.34 -8.74 18.23
C ASN A 260 -6.30 -8.71 16.70
N GLN A 261 -5.21 -8.17 16.14
CA GLN A 261 -4.89 -8.22 14.72
C GLN A 261 -4.78 -9.67 14.21
N PRO A 262 -5.32 -10.02 13.03
CA PRO A 262 -5.10 -11.32 12.42
C PRO A 262 -3.62 -11.51 12.12
N ASP A 263 -3.20 -12.76 12.17
CA ASP A 263 -1.86 -13.19 11.80
C ASP A 263 -1.81 -13.44 10.29
N ALA A 264 -1.38 -12.41 9.55
CA ALA A 264 -1.27 -12.44 8.09
C ALA A 264 -0.29 -13.52 7.60
N ILE A 265 0.83 -13.70 8.31
CA ILE A 265 1.83 -14.75 8.04
C ILE A 265 1.20 -16.14 8.17
N ALA A 266 0.46 -16.39 9.26
CA ALA A 266 -0.22 -17.67 9.45
C ALA A 266 -1.31 -17.90 8.39
N ALA A 267 -2.06 -16.87 8.02
CA ALA A 267 -3.08 -16.95 6.97
C ALA A 267 -2.48 -17.28 5.60
N GLY A 268 -1.40 -16.59 5.21
CA GLY A 268 -0.71 -16.86 3.96
C GLY A 268 -0.07 -18.25 3.91
N LYS A 269 0.53 -18.69 5.02
CA LYS A 269 1.02 -20.08 5.15
C LYS A 269 -0.10 -21.10 5.00
N ALA A 270 -1.27 -20.87 5.62
CA ALA A 270 -2.43 -21.75 5.50
C ALA A 270 -2.97 -21.83 4.07
N ALA A 271 -2.75 -20.79 3.27
CA ALA A 271 -3.11 -20.74 1.85
C ALA A 271 -2.09 -21.35 0.89
N GLY A 272 -0.98 -21.90 1.42
CA GLY A 272 0.07 -22.53 0.63
C GLY A 272 1.35 -21.71 0.49
N GLY A 273 1.43 -20.54 1.13
CA GLY A 273 2.60 -19.66 1.12
C GLY A 273 2.71 -18.79 -0.14
N PRO A 274 3.93 -18.36 -0.49
CA PRO A 274 4.18 -17.46 -1.63
C PRO A 274 3.50 -17.94 -2.92
N SER A 275 2.76 -17.06 -3.58
CA SER A 275 2.05 -17.39 -4.83
C SER A 275 1.69 -16.14 -5.63
N ILE A 276 1.60 -16.27 -6.96
CA ILE A 276 1.12 -15.17 -7.83
C ILE A 276 -0.32 -14.76 -7.45
N SER A 277 -1.15 -15.71 -7.01
CA SER A 277 -2.51 -15.46 -6.54
C SER A 277 -3.03 -16.65 -5.73
N ASN A 278 -3.98 -16.37 -4.85
CA ASN A 278 -4.69 -17.32 -4.00
C ASN A 278 -6.13 -16.81 -3.76
N ASN A 279 -6.86 -17.35 -2.79
CA ASN A 279 -8.22 -16.90 -2.45
C ASN A 279 -8.29 -16.30 -1.03
N VAL A 280 -7.17 -15.85 -0.46
CA VAL A 280 -7.12 -15.12 0.83
C VAL A 280 -7.39 -13.66 0.56
N THR A 281 -8.67 -13.33 0.37
CA THR A 281 -9.11 -11.97 0.04
C THR A 281 -9.60 -11.18 1.25
N ALA A 282 -9.62 -11.79 2.44
CA ALA A 282 -10.07 -11.19 3.69
C ALA A 282 -9.39 -11.91 4.87
N LEU A 283 -8.85 -11.14 5.81
CA LEU A 283 -8.29 -11.57 7.09
C LEU A 283 -9.20 -11.19 8.26
N THR A 284 -10.20 -10.34 8.00
CA THR A 284 -11.17 -9.84 8.97
C THR A 284 -12.57 -9.84 8.35
N GLU A 285 -13.60 -9.73 9.19
CA GLU A 285 -14.99 -9.72 8.74
C GLU A 285 -15.80 -8.58 9.38
N GLU A 286 -16.89 -8.21 8.70
CA GLU A 286 -17.86 -7.26 9.23
C GLU A 286 -18.36 -7.69 10.61
N GLY A 287 -18.46 -6.73 11.53
CA GLY A 287 -18.97 -6.99 12.89
C GLY A 287 -17.95 -7.61 13.84
N GLN A 288 -16.75 -7.99 13.36
CA GLN A 288 -15.64 -8.43 14.19
C GLN A 288 -15.34 -7.38 15.25
N GLU A 289 -15.19 -7.83 16.50
CA GLU A 289 -14.82 -6.96 17.62
C GLU A 289 -13.31 -6.68 17.57
N ASN A 290 -12.95 -5.41 17.41
CA ASN A 290 -11.58 -4.93 17.41
C ASN A 290 -11.27 -4.28 18.77
N MET A 291 -10.18 -4.72 19.39
CA MET A 291 -9.72 -4.24 20.69
C MET A 291 -8.55 -3.28 20.50
N PHE A 292 -8.70 -2.08 21.02
CA PHE A 292 -7.71 -1.01 20.89
C PHE A 292 -7.10 -0.65 22.23
N THR A 293 -5.80 -0.43 22.21
CA THR A 293 -5.05 0.24 23.28
C THR A 293 -4.27 1.40 22.68
N TRP A 294 -4.14 2.51 23.41
CA TRP A 294 -3.39 3.65 22.89
C TRP A 294 -2.49 4.33 23.92
N ASP A 295 -1.54 5.09 23.40
CA ASP A 295 -0.60 5.87 24.19
C ASP A 295 -1.15 7.24 24.58
N SER A 296 -0.65 7.77 25.69
CA SER A 296 -0.82 9.19 26.02
C SER A 296 0.04 10.08 25.09
N PRO A 297 -0.38 11.31 24.79
CA PRO A 297 0.47 12.27 24.10
C PRO A 297 1.72 12.63 24.93
N GLY A 298 2.75 13.13 24.25
CA GLY A 298 3.99 13.60 24.84
C GLY A 298 5.16 12.60 24.79
N LYS A 299 4.97 11.39 24.25
CA LYS A 299 6.05 10.42 24.03
C LYS A 299 6.99 10.93 22.93
N THR A 300 8.29 10.79 23.16
CA THR A 300 9.32 11.14 22.17
C THR A 300 9.45 10.02 21.14
N GLN A 301 9.48 10.37 19.86
CA GLN A 301 9.59 9.44 18.74
C GLN A 301 10.35 10.08 17.58
N GLY A 302 10.98 9.22 16.77
CA GLY A 302 11.64 9.61 15.54
C GLY A 302 13.04 10.21 15.71
N PRO A 303 13.73 10.46 14.59
CA PRO A 303 15.12 10.88 14.60
C PRO A 303 15.31 12.33 15.09
N TYR A 304 14.22 13.11 15.11
CA TYR A 304 14.22 14.53 15.48
C TYR A 304 13.65 14.77 16.90
N ASN A 305 13.49 13.73 17.71
CA ASN A 305 12.95 13.81 19.07
C ASN A 305 11.60 14.55 19.16
N GLN A 306 10.72 14.33 18.17
CA GLN A 306 9.38 14.92 18.18
C GLN A 306 8.56 14.28 19.29
N LYS A 307 7.62 15.05 19.85
CA LYS A 307 6.67 14.55 20.83
C LYS A 307 5.33 14.27 20.17
N THR A 308 4.71 13.15 20.52
CA THR A 308 3.35 12.83 20.09
C THR A 308 2.35 13.87 20.60
N LYS A 309 1.37 14.26 19.79
CA LYS A 309 0.37 15.29 20.11
C LYS A 309 -1.03 14.85 19.72
N THR A 310 -2.03 15.44 20.37
CA THR A 310 -3.43 15.42 19.92
C THR A 310 -3.98 16.83 20.01
N HIS A 311 -4.89 17.19 19.10
CA HIS A 311 -5.60 18.48 19.11
C HIS A 311 -6.99 18.38 19.76
N THR A 312 -7.30 17.21 20.34
CA THR A 312 -8.60 16.89 20.93
C THR A 312 -8.53 16.91 22.45
N SER A 313 -9.66 16.67 23.11
CA SER A 313 -9.72 16.44 24.56
C SER A 313 -9.02 15.14 25.02
N GLY A 314 -8.56 14.30 24.09
CA GLY A 314 -7.94 13.00 24.37
C GLY A 314 -8.93 11.86 24.63
N VAL A 315 -10.24 12.13 24.57
CA VAL A 315 -11.29 11.11 24.74
C VAL A 315 -11.77 10.65 23.35
N PRO A 316 -11.48 9.40 22.94
CA PRO A 316 -11.91 8.90 21.64
C PRO A 316 -13.38 8.48 21.69
N ARG A 317 -14.09 8.74 20.59
CA ARG A 317 -15.51 8.39 20.41
C ARG A 317 -15.73 7.41 19.26
N PHE A 318 -14.87 7.44 18.25
CA PHE A 318 -15.01 6.62 17.05
C PHE A 318 -13.67 5.99 16.65
N ALA A 319 -13.73 4.78 16.09
CA ALA A 319 -12.67 4.21 15.27
C ALA A 319 -12.94 4.62 13.81
N ALA A 320 -12.00 5.35 13.21
CA ALA A 320 -12.03 5.82 11.84
C ALA A 320 -11.24 4.84 10.95
N TYR A 321 -11.94 4.12 10.07
CA TYR A 321 -11.36 3.20 9.10
C TYR A 321 -11.20 3.95 7.77
N VAL A 322 -9.96 4.30 7.44
CA VAL A 322 -9.64 5.01 6.19
C VAL A 322 -9.29 3.99 5.13
N SER A 323 -10.15 3.88 4.12
CA SER A 323 -9.97 2.94 3.01
C SER A 323 -10.55 3.50 1.71
N GLN A 324 -9.82 3.30 0.62
CA GLN A 324 -10.18 3.64 -0.76
C GLN A 324 -10.60 5.12 -0.89
N PHE A 325 -11.91 5.40 -0.86
CA PHE A 325 -12.46 6.74 -1.13
C PHE A 325 -13.03 7.48 0.08
N ASN A 326 -13.16 6.85 1.24
CA ASN A 326 -13.80 7.52 2.37
C ASN A 326 -13.28 7.01 3.70
N VAL A 327 -13.74 7.69 4.75
CA VAL A 327 -13.54 7.25 6.13
C VAL A 327 -14.86 6.67 6.62
N THR A 328 -14.83 5.42 7.04
CA THR A 328 -15.97 4.75 7.64
C THR A 328 -15.76 4.68 9.14
N TYR A 329 -16.77 5.08 9.92
CA TYR A 329 -16.65 5.19 11.37
C TYR A 329 -17.42 4.09 12.08
N ALA A 330 -16.83 3.56 13.16
CA ALA A 330 -17.51 2.73 14.13
C ALA A 330 -17.50 3.41 15.50
N SER A 331 -18.65 3.43 16.18
CA SER A 331 -18.73 3.95 17.55
C SER A 331 -17.90 3.07 18.50
N LEU A 332 -17.12 3.73 19.36
CA LEU A 332 -16.39 3.04 20.41
C LEU A 332 -17.31 2.70 21.58
N TYR A 333 -17.06 1.56 22.20
CA TYR A 333 -17.68 1.13 23.46
C TYR A 333 -16.61 0.54 24.37
N ASP A 334 -16.97 0.27 25.63
CA ASP A 334 -16.02 -0.14 26.68
C ASP A 334 -14.79 0.77 26.76
N VAL A 335 -15.01 2.09 26.62
CA VAL A 335 -13.94 3.10 26.64
C VAL A 335 -13.49 3.34 28.07
N ASP A 336 -12.25 2.98 28.38
CA ASP A 336 -11.56 3.32 29.62
C ASP A 336 -10.40 4.26 29.31
N THR A 337 -10.54 5.54 29.65
CA THR A 337 -9.50 6.55 29.40
C THR A 337 -8.32 6.46 30.35
N ASN A 338 -8.47 5.81 31.50
CA ASN A 338 -7.38 5.60 32.46
C ASN A 338 -6.49 4.45 31.99
N ALA A 339 -7.11 3.33 31.63
CA ALA A 339 -6.43 2.18 31.03
C ALA A 339 -6.03 2.41 29.56
N ARG A 340 -6.64 3.40 28.90
CA ARG A 340 -6.52 3.70 27.46
C ARG A 340 -6.87 2.49 26.61
N THR A 341 -8.02 1.91 26.89
CA THR A 341 -8.60 0.78 26.15
C THR A 341 -9.98 1.13 25.61
N ALA A 342 -10.32 0.58 24.44
CA ALA A 342 -11.64 0.74 23.84
C ALA A 342 -11.89 -0.40 22.85
N LYS A 343 -13.15 -0.60 22.49
CA LYS A 343 -13.55 -1.58 21.49
C LYS A 343 -14.38 -0.92 20.39
N ALA A 344 -14.30 -1.47 19.18
CA ALA A 344 -15.22 -1.16 18.10
C ALA A 344 -15.65 -2.45 17.40
N ARG A 345 -16.79 -2.42 16.71
CA ARG A 345 -17.10 -3.46 15.71
C ARG A 345 -16.68 -2.97 14.34
N GLN A 346 -15.95 -3.78 13.59
CA GLN A 346 -15.56 -3.46 12.22
C GLN A 346 -16.80 -3.08 11.40
N PRO A 347 -16.80 -1.92 10.73
CA PRO A 347 -17.92 -1.54 9.90
C PRO A 347 -17.99 -2.42 8.65
N GLY A 348 -19.22 -2.69 8.22
CA GLY A 348 -19.52 -3.39 6.97
C GLY A 348 -19.69 -2.47 5.79
N GLY A 349 -20.11 -3.06 4.67
CA GLY A 349 -20.47 -2.36 3.43
C GLY A 349 -19.48 -2.57 2.29
N THR A 350 -19.81 -1.99 1.14
CA THR A 350 -19.06 -2.11 -0.12
C THR A 350 -18.79 -0.74 -0.74
N VAL A 351 -17.73 -0.63 -1.54
CA VAL A 351 -17.38 0.64 -2.23
C VAL A 351 -18.48 1.08 -3.20
N TYR A 352 -19.06 0.10 -3.90
CA TYR A 352 -20.23 0.24 -4.74
C TYR A 352 -21.17 -0.93 -4.48
N ALA A 353 -22.44 -0.84 -4.89
CA ALA A 353 -23.44 -1.91 -4.68
C ALA A 353 -23.02 -3.31 -5.18
N GLN A 354 -22.06 -3.39 -6.12
CA GLN A 354 -21.45 -4.63 -6.63
C GLN A 354 -19.91 -4.59 -6.53
N GLY A 355 -19.39 -3.84 -5.56
CA GLY A 355 -17.95 -3.64 -5.34
C GLY A 355 -17.38 -4.48 -4.21
N PRO A 356 -16.06 -4.35 -3.94
CA PRO A 356 -15.39 -5.02 -2.85
C PRO A 356 -15.91 -4.47 -1.52
N THR A 357 -15.68 -5.23 -0.45
CA THR A 357 -15.92 -4.77 0.91
C THR A 357 -15.12 -3.50 1.21
N LEU A 358 -15.67 -2.61 2.04
CA LEU A 358 -15.01 -1.37 2.42
C LEU A 358 -13.72 -1.62 3.19
N VAL A 359 -13.76 -2.56 4.14
CA VAL A 359 -12.61 -2.96 4.93
C VAL A 359 -11.99 -4.19 4.26
N ASN A 360 -11.00 -3.94 3.43
CA ASN A 360 -10.23 -4.94 2.71
C ASN A 360 -8.80 -4.44 2.46
N SER A 361 -7.86 -5.31 2.09
CA SER A 361 -6.44 -4.97 1.96
C SER A 361 -5.80 -4.57 3.30
N THR A 362 -4.72 -3.79 3.24
CA THR A 362 -4.09 -3.14 4.37
C THR A 362 -4.53 -1.69 4.45
N ILE A 363 -5.35 -1.35 5.45
CA ILE A 363 -5.95 -0.04 5.62
C ILE A 363 -5.41 0.65 6.87
N PHE A 364 -5.92 1.85 7.17
CA PHE A 364 -5.49 2.64 8.32
C PHE A 364 -6.64 2.86 9.29
N VAL A 365 -6.39 2.65 10.58
CA VAL A 365 -7.35 2.95 11.64
C VAL A 365 -6.79 4.02 12.56
N ALA A 366 -7.61 5.01 12.91
CA ALA A 366 -7.29 5.97 13.97
C ALA A 366 -8.47 6.11 14.94
N LEU A 367 -8.17 6.42 16.21
CA LEU A 367 -9.19 6.81 17.17
C LEU A 367 -9.43 8.31 17.06
N THR A 368 -10.69 8.71 16.95
CA THR A 368 -11.09 10.09 16.69
C THR A 368 -12.18 10.57 17.65
N ASP A 369 -12.26 11.89 17.86
CA ASP A 369 -13.29 12.52 18.70
C ASP A 369 -14.57 12.89 17.93
N SER A 370 -14.53 12.85 16.60
CA SER A 370 -15.66 13.12 15.70
C SER A 370 -15.72 12.12 14.53
N ASP A 371 -16.92 11.94 13.99
CA ASP A 371 -17.24 11.14 12.80
C ASP A 371 -17.40 12.01 11.54
N THR A 372 -16.60 13.08 11.46
CA THR A 372 -16.67 14.05 10.34
C THR A 372 -16.45 13.36 9.00
N PHE A 373 -17.31 13.65 8.03
CA PHE A 373 -17.19 13.04 6.69
C PHE A 373 -15.97 13.56 5.93
N TYR A 374 -15.09 12.64 5.53
CA TYR A 374 -13.90 12.92 4.73
C TYR A 374 -13.86 12.12 3.44
N THR A 375 -13.21 12.72 2.45
CA THR A 375 -12.93 12.21 1.11
C THR A 375 -11.44 12.46 0.80
N PRO A 376 -10.87 11.93 -0.30
CA PRO A 376 -9.48 12.20 -0.65
C PRO A 376 -9.18 13.69 -0.83
N ALA A 377 -10.19 14.52 -1.13
CA ALA A 377 -10.02 15.95 -1.29
C ALA A 377 -9.81 16.73 0.03
N ASN A 378 -10.28 16.21 1.17
CA ASN A 378 -10.27 16.93 2.45
C ASN A 378 -9.80 16.07 3.65
N LEU A 379 -9.27 14.87 3.40
CA LEU A 379 -8.86 13.93 4.44
C LEU A 379 -7.81 14.50 5.41
N SER A 380 -6.93 15.41 4.97
CA SER A 380 -5.94 16.05 5.83
C SER A 380 -6.54 16.78 7.04
N LEU A 381 -7.81 17.17 6.99
CA LEU A 381 -8.52 17.78 8.12
C LEU A 381 -8.74 16.80 9.29
N ILE A 382 -8.65 15.49 9.07
CA ILE A 382 -8.77 14.47 10.13
C ILE A 382 -7.69 14.62 11.20
N ASN A 383 -6.54 15.21 10.85
CA ASN A 383 -5.40 15.45 11.73
C ASN A 383 -5.76 16.21 13.02
N TYR A 384 -6.79 17.05 12.98
CA TYR A 384 -7.27 17.81 14.15
C TYR A 384 -8.22 17.02 15.06
N HIS A 385 -8.64 15.84 14.62
CA HIS A 385 -9.58 14.97 15.31
C HIS A 385 -8.94 13.65 15.79
N VAL A 386 -7.66 13.42 15.50
CA VAL A 386 -6.93 12.23 15.95
C VAL A 386 -6.64 12.31 17.45
N VAL A 387 -7.14 11.32 18.17
CA VAL A 387 -6.78 11.02 19.56
C VAL A 387 -5.53 10.16 19.61
N ALA A 388 -5.51 9.08 18.81
CA ALA A 388 -4.38 8.17 18.66
C ALA A 388 -4.44 7.45 17.30
N GLY A 389 -3.28 7.03 16.81
CA GLY A 389 -3.09 6.39 15.52
C GLY A 389 -2.39 7.30 14.51
N PRO A 390 -2.32 6.92 13.23
CA PRO A 390 -2.92 5.70 12.70
C PRO A 390 -2.22 4.42 13.18
N ALA A 391 -2.93 3.31 13.06
CA ALA A 391 -2.40 1.96 13.07
C ALA A 391 -2.67 1.30 11.72
N ILE A 392 -1.76 0.41 11.30
CA ILE A 392 -1.98 -0.45 10.14
C ILE A 392 -2.95 -1.57 10.49
N TYR A 393 -3.98 -1.74 9.66
CA TYR A 393 -5.01 -2.73 9.83
C TYR A 393 -5.04 -3.64 8.58
N GLN A 394 -4.48 -4.84 8.68
CA GLN A 394 -4.51 -5.84 7.61
C GLN A 394 -5.86 -6.56 7.61
N ALA A 395 -6.80 -6.02 6.85
CA ALA A 395 -8.16 -6.52 6.74
C ALA A 395 -8.32 -7.66 5.74
N GLY A 396 -7.42 -7.77 4.76
CA GLY A 396 -7.47 -8.77 3.69
C GLY A 396 -6.24 -8.85 2.84
#